data_AF-A0A426XRU6-F1
#
_entry.id   AF-A0A426XRU6-F1
#
_cell.length_a   1.000
_cell.length_b   1.000
_cell.length_c   1.000
_cell.angle_alpha   90.00
_cell.angle_beta   90.00
_cell.angle_gamma   90.00
#
_symmetry.space_group_name_H-M   'P 1'
#
loop_
_entity.id
_entity.type
_entity.pdbx_description
1 polymer ?
#
loop_
_entity_poly.entity_id
_entity_poly.type
_entity_poly.pdbx_seq_one_letter_code
_entity_poly.pdbx_strand_id
1 'polypeptide(L)'
;MKSPGPHRRRNLRTRLFVFCFVAFVVVLYGEDFTCILGTPFRRADDPPSPPQQGRVPRGSEERREKRPRCELLLQKDEAVVPFAVGKGKTDEGCDVFAGEWVYDELSRPHYGEEECPYIQPQLTCQAHGRPDAGYQHWRWQPHRCSLPSFDATLMLEMLRGKRMMFVGDSLNRGQFVSMVCLLHRVIPEHAKSMETFDSLTVFTAKVSISAGRLPSSLPTSPSALPLTWTTVLMVGLQCDDRVLLGALSGGIQLRQRRRSQDQRPDRPTGRGDTKNVTEMVTEDAYRLALRRMLKWVEKNMDPRSTRVFFTSMSPSHHRWDGCFCSSKEWGGDPEGNCYNETTPIEDATYWGTSTSKSMMQVIGDVFDATGVPITLLNITQLSEYRKDAHTQIYKKQWSPLTPEQLGNPRSYADCIHWCLPGLQDTWNELLYAKLFFP
;
A
#
# COMPACT_ATOMS: atom_id res chain seq x y z
N MET A 1 67.99 -25.00 18.07
CA MET A 1 66.51 -24.86 18.12
C MET A 1 66.03 -24.30 16.80
N LYS A 2 65.33 -25.09 15.96
CA LYS A 2 64.91 -24.67 14.60
C LYS A 2 63.74 -23.68 14.67
N SER A 3 63.89 -22.53 14.02
CA SER A 3 62.82 -21.55 13.82
C SER A 3 61.77 -22.13 12.84
N PRO A 4 60.46 -21.90 13.05
CA PRO A 4 59.44 -22.39 12.14
C PRO A 4 59.33 -21.47 10.91
N GLY A 5 59.36 -22.09 9.73
CA GLY A 5 59.34 -21.42 8.43
C GLY A 5 58.05 -20.65 8.06
N PRO A 6 58.09 -19.87 6.97
CA PRO A 6 57.09 -18.85 6.61
C PRO A 6 55.69 -19.40 6.29
N HIS A 7 55.57 -20.70 5.98
CA HIS A 7 54.28 -21.36 5.77
C HIS A 7 53.44 -21.52 7.04
N ARG A 8 54.06 -21.52 8.24
CA ARG A 8 53.36 -21.76 9.51
C ARG A 8 52.69 -20.50 10.08
N ARG A 9 53.16 -19.29 9.72
CA ARG A 9 52.58 -18.01 10.17
C ARG A 9 51.32 -17.60 9.40
N ARG A 10 51.20 -17.99 8.13
CA ARG A 10 50.04 -17.66 7.28
C ARG A 10 48.78 -18.44 7.71
N ASN A 11 48.94 -19.69 8.15
CA ASN A 11 47.83 -20.51 8.66
C ASN A 11 47.24 -20.04 10.00
N LEU A 12 48.02 -19.36 10.85
CA LEU A 12 47.50 -18.88 12.14
C LEU A 12 46.61 -17.65 11.98
N ARG A 13 46.95 -16.74 11.05
CA ARG A 13 46.13 -15.56 10.74
C ARG A 13 44.80 -15.92 10.08
N THR A 14 44.81 -16.87 9.13
CA THR A 14 43.56 -17.34 8.50
C THR A 14 42.67 -18.08 9.50
N ARG A 15 43.26 -18.90 10.38
CA ARG A 15 42.49 -19.60 11.44
C ARG A 15 41.91 -18.64 12.47
N LEU A 16 42.65 -17.60 12.85
CA LEU A 16 42.15 -16.57 13.75
C LEU A 16 41.01 -15.76 13.10
N PHE A 17 41.13 -15.44 11.81
CA PHE A 17 40.07 -14.73 11.08
C PHE A 17 38.79 -15.58 10.94
N VAL A 18 38.92 -16.85 10.59
CA VAL A 18 37.77 -17.78 10.52
C VAL A 18 37.14 -17.97 11.90
N PHE A 19 37.95 -18.09 12.96
CA PHE A 19 37.43 -18.20 14.32
C PHE A 19 36.71 -16.92 14.77
N CYS A 20 37.25 -15.73 14.50
CA CYS A 20 36.59 -14.46 14.79
C CYS A 20 35.31 -14.26 13.96
N PHE A 21 35.29 -14.69 12.69
CA PHE A 21 34.11 -14.62 11.85
C PHE A 21 33.01 -15.58 12.33
N VAL A 22 33.37 -16.82 12.68
CA VAL A 22 32.41 -17.79 13.24
C VAL A 22 31.90 -17.31 14.60
N ALA A 23 32.76 -16.78 15.48
CA ALA A 23 32.34 -16.20 16.75
C ALA A 23 31.41 -14.98 16.55
N PHE A 24 31.70 -14.13 15.56
CA PHE A 24 30.86 -12.98 15.21
C PHE A 24 29.49 -13.41 14.67
N VAL A 25 29.45 -14.43 13.81
CA VAL A 25 28.19 -15.04 13.32
C VAL A 25 27.43 -15.70 14.47
N VAL A 26 28.11 -16.42 15.37
CA VAL A 26 27.48 -17.01 16.56
C VAL A 26 26.98 -15.95 17.54
N VAL A 27 27.61 -14.78 17.65
CA VAL A 27 27.09 -13.68 18.49
C VAL A 27 25.91 -12.98 17.82
N LEU A 28 25.93 -12.82 16.49
CA LEU A 28 24.83 -12.19 15.75
C LEU A 28 23.59 -13.09 15.59
N TYR A 29 23.75 -14.41 15.64
CA TYR A 29 22.69 -15.40 15.40
C TYR A 29 22.51 -16.42 16.54
N GLY A 30 23.23 -16.27 17.65
CA GLY A 30 23.30 -17.27 18.74
C GLY A 30 22.13 -17.27 19.71
N GLU A 31 21.23 -16.28 19.64
CA GLU A 31 19.99 -16.33 20.42
C GLU A 31 18.93 -17.27 19.80
N ASP A 32 19.14 -17.77 18.58
CA ASP A 32 18.16 -18.64 17.87
C ASP A 32 18.50 -20.15 17.89
N PHE A 33 19.61 -20.58 18.50
CA PHE A 33 20.07 -21.99 18.43
C PHE A 33 19.82 -22.84 19.70
N THR A 34 19.20 -22.31 20.76
CA THR A 34 18.86 -23.11 21.96
C THR A 34 17.65 -24.02 21.82
N CYS A 35 16.98 -24.04 20.65
CA CYS A 35 15.82 -24.92 20.42
C CYS A 35 16.12 -26.28 19.76
N ILE A 36 17.36 -26.63 19.43
CA ILE A 36 17.64 -27.86 18.66
C ILE A 36 18.28 -29.01 19.49
N LEU A 37 18.79 -28.77 20.71
CA LEU A 37 19.39 -29.84 21.51
C LEU A 37 19.07 -29.70 23.02
N GLY A 38 18.00 -30.35 23.47
CA GLY A 38 17.76 -30.55 24.90
C GLY A 38 16.34 -30.94 25.30
N THR A 39 15.99 -32.22 25.20
CA THR A 39 15.06 -32.84 26.16
C THR A 39 15.83 -33.87 26.97
N PRO A 40 15.55 -34.00 28.28
CA PRO A 40 14.85 -35.22 28.67
C PRO A 40 13.78 -35.02 29.74
N PHE A 41 12.61 -35.63 29.50
CA PHE A 41 11.86 -36.51 30.40
C PHE A 41 11.79 -36.21 31.91
N ARG A 42 10.59 -35.92 32.42
CA ARG A 42 10.02 -36.57 33.63
C ARG A 42 8.48 -36.54 33.64
N ARG A 43 7.90 -37.70 33.97
CA ARG A 43 6.46 -38.03 34.14
C ARG A 43 6.00 -37.80 35.61
N ALA A 44 4.68 -37.94 35.78
CA ALA A 44 3.87 -38.17 36.99
C ALA A 44 3.27 -36.89 37.60
N ASP A 45 1.97 -36.62 37.44
CA ASP A 45 0.76 -37.23 38.05
C ASP A 45 0.36 -36.49 39.34
N ASP A 46 -0.90 -35.99 39.37
CA ASP A 46 -1.87 -35.89 40.50
C ASP A 46 -2.78 -34.61 40.53
N PRO A 47 -3.99 -34.67 41.15
CA PRO A 47 -5.30 -34.35 40.52
C PRO A 47 -5.99 -33.05 41.05
N PRO A 48 -7.23 -32.69 40.61
CA PRO A 48 -7.83 -31.39 40.94
C PRO A 48 -8.65 -31.40 42.25
N SER A 49 -8.67 -30.27 42.94
CA SER A 49 -9.52 -30.02 44.13
C SER A 49 -10.22 -28.64 44.06
N PRO A 50 -11.34 -28.45 44.79
CA PRO A 50 -12.62 -27.94 44.25
C PRO A 50 -12.93 -26.46 44.60
N PRO A 51 -14.07 -25.87 44.17
CA PRO A 51 -14.32 -24.43 44.26
C PRO A 51 -14.86 -24.03 45.63
N GLN A 52 -14.44 -22.88 46.15
CA GLN A 52 -15.05 -22.26 47.34
C GLN A 52 -15.76 -20.96 46.99
N GLN A 53 -17.04 -20.94 47.35
CA GLN A 53 -17.98 -19.83 47.30
C GLN A 53 -17.66 -18.76 48.36
N GLY A 54 -17.90 -17.51 47.98
CA GLY A 54 -18.61 -16.55 48.81
C GLY A 54 -17.81 -15.75 49.85
N ARG A 55 -17.59 -14.46 49.55
CA ARG A 55 -17.91 -13.37 50.49
C ARG A 55 -18.07 -12.04 49.77
N VAL A 56 -19.29 -11.52 49.84
CA VAL A 56 -19.63 -10.12 49.56
C VAL A 56 -19.25 -9.28 50.79
N PRO A 57 -18.59 -8.12 50.59
CA PRO A 57 -18.88 -6.96 51.42
C PRO A 57 -19.48 -5.81 50.60
N ARG A 58 -20.47 -5.20 51.24
CA ARG A 58 -21.22 -4.00 50.89
C ARG A 58 -20.32 -2.79 50.59
N GLY A 59 -20.67 -2.10 49.51
CA GLY A 59 -20.99 -0.67 49.52
C GLY A 59 -19.83 0.30 49.72
N SER A 60 -19.27 0.78 48.62
CA SER A 60 -18.81 2.15 48.49
C SER A 60 -19.17 2.66 47.09
N GLU A 61 -19.59 3.91 47.05
CA GLU A 61 -20.30 4.58 45.95
C GLU A 61 -19.60 4.44 44.60
N GLU A 62 -20.31 3.88 43.63
CA GLU A 62 -19.90 3.89 42.23
C GLU A 62 -20.05 5.32 41.70
N ARG A 63 -18.96 6.08 41.71
CA ARG A 63 -18.81 7.32 40.97
C ARG A 63 -18.89 6.96 39.49
N ARG A 64 -20.11 6.98 38.95
CA ARG A 64 -20.44 6.86 37.53
C ARG A 64 -19.77 8.01 36.78
N GLU A 65 -18.53 7.82 36.38
CA GLU A 65 -17.83 8.72 35.48
C GLU A 65 -18.52 8.62 34.11
N LYS A 66 -19.30 9.66 33.81
CA LYS A 66 -20.05 9.81 32.57
C LYS A 66 -19.06 9.76 31.41
N ARG A 67 -19.14 8.72 30.57
CA ARG A 67 -18.56 8.76 29.22
C ARG A 67 -19.11 10.01 28.52
N PRO A 68 -18.28 10.82 27.84
CA PRO A 68 -18.79 11.95 27.10
C PRO A 68 -19.64 11.40 25.95
N ARG A 69 -20.92 11.74 26.01
CA ARG A 69 -21.87 11.65 24.92
C ARG A 69 -21.33 12.58 23.84
N CYS A 70 -20.88 12.05 22.70
CA CYS A 70 -20.63 12.88 21.52
C CYS A 70 -21.97 13.46 21.08
N GLU A 71 -22.25 14.67 21.53
CA GLU A 71 -23.34 15.49 21.04
C GLU A 71 -22.87 16.06 19.71
N LEU A 72 -23.50 15.60 18.63
CA LEU A 72 -23.26 16.04 17.26
C LEU A 72 -23.71 17.49 17.14
N LEU A 73 -22.79 18.44 17.34
CA LEU A 73 -23.01 19.81 16.93
C LEU A 73 -22.91 19.84 15.40
N LEU A 74 -24.08 19.72 14.76
CA LEU A 74 -24.30 20.10 13.38
C LEU A 74 -24.05 21.61 13.25
N GLN A 75 -22.81 22.00 13.00
CA GLN A 75 -22.52 23.28 12.36
C GLN A 75 -22.52 23.02 10.85
N LYS A 76 -23.65 23.39 10.23
CA LYS A 76 -23.72 23.69 8.81
C LYS A 76 -22.81 24.88 8.56
N ASP A 77 -21.59 24.61 8.13
CA ASP A 77 -20.84 25.53 7.30
C ASP A 77 -20.49 24.77 6.02
N GLU A 78 -21.16 25.14 4.93
CA GLU A 78 -20.75 24.78 3.57
C GLU A 78 -19.37 25.39 3.30
N ALA A 79 -18.32 24.74 3.77
CA ALA A 79 -16.97 25.03 3.35
C ALA A 79 -16.67 24.17 2.13
N VAL A 80 -16.76 24.76 0.94
CA VAL A 80 -16.08 24.24 -0.25
C VAL A 80 -14.61 24.13 0.09
N VAL A 81 -14.14 22.90 0.27
CA VAL A 81 -12.78 22.57 0.69
C VAL A 81 -11.85 22.62 -0.53
N PRO A 82 -10.91 23.59 -0.62
CA PRO A 82 -10.08 23.77 -1.80
C PRO A 82 -8.85 22.87 -1.68
N PHE A 83 -8.96 21.61 -2.13
CA PHE A 83 -7.84 20.67 -2.14
C PHE A 83 -7.01 20.80 -3.42
N ALA A 84 -6.20 21.85 -3.52
CA ALA A 84 -5.10 21.94 -4.45
C ALA A 84 -3.79 22.05 -3.66
N VAL A 85 -3.24 20.90 -3.29
CA VAL A 85 -1.86 20.82 -2.76
C VAL A 85 -0.94 20.98 -3.95
N GLY A 86 -0.38 22.17 -4.07
CA GLY A 86 0.32 22.67 -5.25
C GLY A 86 0.08 24.16 -5.38
N LYS A 87 0.84 24.97 -4.62
CA LYS A 87 0.81 26.43 -4.75
C LYS A 87 1.34 26.86 -6.12
N GLY A 88 0.42 26.92 -7.08
CA GLY A 88 0.47 27.79 -8.24
C GLY A 88 -0.89 28.48 -8.32
N LYS A 89 -0.97 29.72 -7.83
CA LYS A 89 -2.03 30.65 -8.22
C LYS A 89 -1.86 30.92 -9.72
N THR A 90 -2.48 30.09 -10.55
CA THR A 90 -2.81 30.36 -11.95
C THR A 90 -4.11 29.65 -12.25
N ASP A 91 -5.13 30.42 -12.61
CA ASP A 91 -6.46 29.98 -13.04
C ASP A 91 -6.44 29.29 -14.43
N GLU A 92 -5.35 28.60 -14.79
CA GLU A 92 -5.09 28.02 -16.13
C GLU A 92 -4.54 26.58 -16.09
N GLY A 93 -4.83 25.81 -15.04
CA GLY A 93 -4.42 24.40 -14.94
C GLY A 93 -5.62 23.45 -14.91
N CYS A 94 -5.54 22.32 -15.60
CA CYS A 94 -6.53 21.24 -15.44
C CYS A 94 -6.21 20.40 -14.20
N ASP A 95 -7.14 20.36 -13.24
CA ASP A 95 -7.09 19.38 -12.16
C ASP A 95 -7.53 18.01 -12.69
N VAL A 96 -6.55 17.17 -12.99
CA VAL A 96 -6.76 15.80 -13.50
C VAL A 96 -7.37 14.85 -12.47
N PHE A 97 -7.43 15.23 -11.19
CA PHE A 97 -7.99 14.41 -10.11
C PHE A 97 -9.45 14.75 -9.79
N ALA A 98 -10.01 15.79 -10.41
CA ALA A 98 -11.41 16.20 -10.30
C ALA A 98 -12.16 15.91 -11.61
N GLY A 99 -13.17 15.05 -11.54
CA GLY A 99 -13.78 14.47 -12.73
C GLY A 99 -14.87 13.46 -12.38
N GLU A 100 -15.21 12.64 -13.37
CA GLU A 100 -16.22 11.60 -13.27
C GLU A 100 -15.78 10.31 -13.94
N TRP A 101 -16.39 9.19 -13.54
CA TRP A 101 -16.21 7.92 -14.22
C TRP A 101 -17.15 7.82 -15.41
N VAL A 102 -16.59 7.53 -16.58
CA VAL A 102 -17.33 7.34 -17.83
C VAL A 102 -17.14 5.91 -18.28
N TYR A 103 -18.24 5.25 -18.62
CA TYR A 103 -18.21 3.91 -19.18
C TYR A 103 -17.76 3.96 -20.64
N ASP A 104 -16.73 3.20 -21.00
CA ASP A 104 -16.09 3.21 -22.31
C ASP A 104 -15.67 1.79 -22.72
N GLU A 105 -16.57 1.06 -23.38
CA GLU A 105 -16.31 -0.29 -23.89
C GLU A 105 -15.31 -0.33 -25.05
N LEU A 106 -15.09 0.81 -25.74
CA LEU A 106 -14.27 0.85 -26.95
C LEU A 106 -12.79 0.95 -26.62
N SER A 107 -12.44 1.71 -25.59
CA SER A 107 -11.04 1.96 -25.20
C SER A 107 -10.56 1.14 -24.02
N ARG A 108 -11.44 0.36 -23.37
CA ARG A 108 -11.13 -0.39 -22.15
C ARG A 108 -11.53 -1.87 -22.21
N PRO A 109 -10.82 -2.73 -21.46
CA PRO A 109 -9.57 -2.47 -20.73
C PRO A 109 -8.36 -2.30 -21.67
N HIS A 110 -7.22 -1.82 -21.15
CA HIS A 110 -5.98 -1.70 -21.95
C HIS A 110 -5.37 -3.06 -22.32
N TYR A 111 -5.67 -4.09 -21.54
CA TYR A 111 -5.20 -5.46 -21.71
C TYR A 111 -6.21 -6.43 -21.08
N GLY A 112 -6.28 -7.66 -21.58
CA GLY A 112 -7.04 -8.74 -20.97
C GLY A 112 -6.30 -9.35 -19.76
N GLU A 113 -7.03 -9.81 -18.75
CA GLU A 113 -6.44 -10.42 -17.54
C GLU A 113 -5.53 -11.61 -17.89
N GLU A 114 -5.96 -12.43 -18.84
CA GLU A 114 -5.25 -13.61 -19.35
C GLU A 114 -4.00 -13.25 -20.18
N GLU A 115 -3.92 -12.03 -20.70
CA GLU A 115 -2.79 -11.60 -21.54
C GLU A 115 -1.55 -11.28 -20.69
N CYS A 116 -1.73 -10.88 -19.42
CA CYS A 116 -0.63 -10.47 -18.55
C CYS A 116 -0.25 -11.56 -17.51
N PRO A 117 0.84 -12.32 -17.72
CA PRO A 117 1.24 -13.41 -16.83
C PRO A 117 1.82 -12.94 -15.49
N TYR A 118 2.02 -11.62 -15.32
CA TYR A 118 2.61 -11.04 -14.11
C TYR A 118 1.57 -10.71 -13.04
N ILE A 119 0.27 -10.82 -13.34
CA ILE A 119 -0.78 -10.57 -12.37
C ILE A 119 -0.75 -11.65 -11.29
N GLN A 120 -0.67 -11.21 -10.04
CA GLN A 120 -0.68 -12.13 -8.91
C GLN A 120 -2.07 -12.76 -8.77
N PRO A 121 -2.18 -14.05 -8.39
CA PRO A 121 -3.47 -14.73 -8.26
C PRO A 121 -4.46 -14.07 -7.28
N GLN A 122 -3.99 -13.17 -6.41
CA GLN A 122 -4.84 -12.37 -5.54
C GLN A 122 -5.63 -11.27 -6.27
N LEU A 123 -5.25 -10.92 -7.49
CA LEU A 123 -5.80 -9.81 -8.28
C LEU A 123 -6.46 -10.27 -9.61
N THR A 124 -6.34 -11.55 -9.97
CA THR A 124 -6.95 -12.14 -11.18
C THR A 124 -8.39 -12.56 -10.93
N CYS A 125 -9.32 -11.62 -11.00
CA CYS A 125 -10.72 -11.84 -10.63
C CYS A 125 -11.47 -12.73 -11.63
N GLN A 126 -11.26 -12.55 -12.93
CA GLN A 126 -11.93 -13.36 -13.95
C GLN A 126 -11.49 -14.82 -13.87
N ALA A 127 -10.18 -15.06 -13.71
CA ALA A 127 -9.62 -16.40 -13.53
C ALA A 127 -10.10 -17.09 -12.25
N HIS A 128 -10.56 -16.33 -11.25
CA HIS A 128 -11.13 -16.83 -10.01
C HIS A 128 -12.68 -16.82 -10.00
N GLY A 129 -13.30 -16.73 -11.18
CA GLY A 129 -14.73 -16.99 -11.36
C GLY A 129 -15.64 -15.78 -11.11
N ARG A 130 -15.09 -14.55 -11.21
CA ARG A 130 -15.92 -13.35 -11.17
C ARG A 130 -16.88 -13.35 -12.38
N PRO A 131 -18.21 -13.26 -12.17
CA PRO A 131 -19.17 -13.41 -13.26
C PRO A 131 -19.36 -12.13 -14.08
N ASP A 132 -19.10 -10.96 -13.50
CA ASP A 132 -19.19 -9.66 -14.17
C ASP A 132 -17.82 -9.15 -14.63
N ALA A 133 -17.78 -8.49 -15.78
CA ALA A 133 -16.58 -7.81 -16.30
C ALA A 133 -16.76 -6.29 -16.47
N GLY A 134 -17.97 -5.77 -16.20
CA GLY A 134 -18.33 -4.36 -16.42
C GLY A 134 -17.38 -3.37 -15.73
N TYR A 135 -16.85 -3.72 -14.56
CA TYR A 135 -15.92 -2.88 -13.81
C TYR A 135 -14.63 -2.52 -14.58
N GLN A 136 -14.25 -3.31 -15.59
CA GLN A 136 -13.04 -3.10 -16.39
C GLN A 136 -13.19 -1.96 -17.40
N HIS A 137 -14.43 -1.58 -17.75
CA HIS A 137 -14.73 -0.65 -18.83
C HIS A 137 -14.90 0.81 -18.38
N TRP A 138 -14.62 1.12 -17.12
CA TRP A 138 -14.70 2.50 -16.62
C TRP A 138 -13.38 3.24 -16.85
N ARG A 139 -13.46 4.44 -17.44
CA ARG A 139 -12.35 5.40 -17.55
C ARG A 139 -12.62 6.67 -16.76
N TRP A 140 -11.58 7.29 -16.22
CA TRP A 140 -11.69 8.58 -15.56
C TRP A 140 -11.65 9.73 -16.57
N GLN A 141 -12.59 10.66 -16.45
CA GLN A 141 -12.68 11.87 -17.28
C GLN A 141 -12.59 13.11 -16.37
N PRO A 142 -11.47 13.84 -16.37
CA PRO A 142 -11.40 15.12 -15.69
C PRO A 142 -12.41 16.13 -16.27
N HIS A 143 -12.94 17.03 -15.43
CA HIS A 143 -14.01 17.95 -15.86
C HIS A 143 -13.60 18.98 -16.91
N ARG A 144 -12.34 19.44 -16.86
CA ARG A 144 -11.86 20.58 -17.67
C ARG A 144 -10.84 20.19 -18.75
N CYS A 145 -10.46 18.92 -18.83
CA CYS A 145 -9.55 18.41 -19.84
C CYS A 145 -9.72 16.90 -20.01
N SER A 146 -9.07 16.34 -21.03
CA SER A 146 -8.99 14.89 -21.22
C SER A 146 -7.60 14.39 -20.85
N LEU A 147 -7.53 13.22 -20.23
CA LEU A 147 -6.26 12.54 -20.03
C LEU A 147 -5.66 12.13 -21.38
N PRO A 148 -4.34 12.23 -21.56
CA PRO A 148 -3.68 11.66 -22.73
C PRO A 148 -3.85 10.14 -22.73
N SER A 149 -4.10 9.55 -23.90
CA SER A 149 -4.14 8.11 -24.05
C SER A 149 -2.80 7.49 -23.63
N PHE A 150 -2.85 6.38 -22.89
CA PHE A 150 -1.64 5.70 -22.45
C PHE A 150 -0.89 5.10 -23.65
N ASP A 151 0.34 5.56 -23.87
CA ASP A 151 1.24 5.02 -24.89
C ASP A 151 2.41 4.29 -24.21
N ALA A 152 2.35 2.95 -24.28
CA ALA A 152 3.37 2.06 -23.71
C ALA A 152 4.75 2.25 -24.36
N THR A 153 4.79 2.53 -25.66
CA THR A 153 6.04 2.78 -26.38
C THR A 153 6.66 4.09 -25.90
N LEU A 154 5.86 5.17 -25.79
CA LEU A 154 6.36 6.43 -25.24
C LEU A 154 6.87 6.25 -23.80
N MET A 155 6.12 5.54 -22.95
CA MET A 155 6.53 5.29 -21.57
C MET A 155 7.87 4.55 -21.50
N LEU A 156 8.07 3.52 -22.32
CA LEU A 156 9.33 2.76 -22.36
C LEU A 156 10.50 3.58 -22.93
N GLU A 157 10.26 4.38 -23.98
CA GLU A 157 11.26 5.29 -24.52
C GLU A 157 11.74 6.29 -23.48
N MET A 158 10.79 6.85 -22.75
CA MET A 158 11.05 7.83 -21.71
C MET A 158 11.74 7.19 -20.50
N LEU A 159 11.49 5.91 -20.23
CA LEU A 159 12.16 5.13 -19.18
C LEU A 159 13.48 4.48 -19.63
N ARG A 160 13.91 4.67 -20.88
CA ARG A 160 15.14 4.04 -21.38
C ARG A 160 16.36 4.50 -20.58
N GLY A 161 17.07 3.52 -20.01
CA GLY A 161 18.26 3.77 -19.17
C GLY A 161 17.93 4.38 -17.80
N LYS A 162 16.66 4.40 -17.41
CA LYS A 162 16.15 4.98 -16.16
C LYS A 162 15.54 3.90 -15.28
N ARG A 163 15.19 4.25 -14.04
CA ARG A 163 14.55 3.35 -13.07
C ARG A 163 13.26 3.97 -12.55
N MET A 164 12.20 3.17 -12.51
CA MET A 164 10.96 3.50 -11.81
C MET A 164 10.79 2.52 -10.66
N MET A 165 10.51 3.03 -9.46
CA MET A 165 10.38 2.22 -8.26
C MET A 165 9.07 2.55 -7.53
N PHE A 166 8.32 1.52 -7.16
CA PHE A 166 7.15 1.61 -6.30
C PHE A 166 7.52 1.12 -4.90
N VAL A 167 7.37 2.00 -3.91
CA VAL A 167 7.69 1.75 -2.50
C VAL A 167 6.43 1.97 -1.68
N GLY A 168 5.96 0.92 -1.04
CA GLY A 168 4.76 0.99 -0.22
C GLY A 168 4.24 -0.37 0.20
N ASP A 169 2.93 -0.44 0.41
CA ASP A 169 2.22 -1.64 0.84
C ASP A 169 1.73 -2.51 -0.34
N SER A 170 0.75 -3.38 -0.08
CA SER A 170 0.18 -4.27 -1.09
C SER A 170 -0.58 -3.53 -2.20
N LEU A 171 -1.07 -2.32 -1.96
CA LEU A 171 -1.80 -1.53 -2.96
C LEU A 171 -0.83 -0.92 -3.97
N ASN A 172 0.31 -0.39 -3.52
CA ASN A 172 1.38 0.02 -4.43
C ASN A 172 1.97 -1.17 -5.20
N ARG A 173 2.03 -2.36 -4.59
CA ARG A 173 2.40 -3.57 -5.33
C ARG A 173 1.40 -3.88 -6.46
N GLY A 174 0.11 -3.71 -6.22
CA GLY A 174 -0.91 -3.82 -7.26
C GLY A 174 -0.74 -2.77 -8.38
N GLN A 175 -0.49 -1.51 -8.01
CA GLN A 175 -0.21 -0.44 -8.97
C GLN A 175 1.05 -0.74 -9.82
N PHE A 176 2.11 -1.27 -9.22
CA PHE A 176 3.31 -1.72 -9.94
C PHE A 176 2.99 -2.83 -10.94
N VAL A 177 2.22 -3.84 -10.54
CA VAL A 177 1.82 -4.95 -11.43
C VAL A 177 0.96 -4.45 -12.59
N SER A 178 0.01 -3.54 -12.33
CA SER A 178 -0.76 -2.84 -13.37
C SER A 178 0.16 -2.12 -14.36
N MET A 179 1.17 -1.39 -13.88
CA MET A 179 2.14 -0.70 -14.76
C MET A 179 2.90 -1.71 -15.64
N VAL A 180 3.31 -2.85 -15.08
CA VAL A 180 3.94 -3.92 -15.87
C VAL A 180 2.98 -4.45 -16.94
N CYS A 181 1.71 -4.66 -16.60
CA CYS A 181 0.70 -5.14 -17.56
C CYS A 181 0.32 -4.12 -18.64
N LEU A 182 0.44 -2.82 -18.35
CA LEU A 182 0.30 -1.78 -19.37
C LEU A 182 1.48 -1.77 -20.36
N LEU A 183 2.66 -2.24 -19.95
CA LEU A 183 3.89 -2.17 -20.75
C LEU A 183 4.29 -3.49 -21.42
N HIS A 184 3.97 -4.64 -20.83
CA HIS A 184 4.60 -5.91 -21.24
C HIS A 184 4.28 -6.34 -22.67
N ARG A 185 3.13 -5.95 -23.25
CA ARG A 185 2.70 -6.37 -24.59
C ARG A 185 3.63 -5.88 -25.69
N VAL A 186 4.14 -4.65 -25.55
CA VAL A 186 5.03 -4.04 -26.55
C VAL A 186 6.49 -4.50 -26.39
N ILE A 187 6.81 -5.25 -25.33
CA ILE A 187 8.16 -5.76 -25.06
C ILE A 187 8.25 -7.23 -25.50
N PRO A 188 9.19 -7.58 -26.41
CA PRO A 188 9.41 -8.97 -26.81
C PRO A 188 9.70 -9.90 -25.61
N GLU A 189 9.23 -11.14 -25.65
CA GLU A 189 9.37 -12.09 -24.53
C GLU A 189 10.82 -12.30 -24.08
N HIS A 190 11.76 -12.42 -25.02
CA HIS A 190 13.19 -12.58 -24.72
C HIS A 190 13.84 -11.31 -24.12
N ALA A 191 13.16 -10.18 -24.19
CA ALA A 191 13.63 -8.87 -23.77
C ALA A 191 12.99 -8.41 -22.44
N LYS A 192 12.20 -9.25 -21.78
CA LYS A 192 11.61 -8.96 -20.47
C LYS A 192 11.85 -10.07 -19.45
N SER A 193 11.95 -9.69 -18.18
CA SER A 193 12.01 -10.63 -17.05
C SER A 193 11.43 -10.02 -15.79
N MET A 194 10.94 -10.86 -14.88
CA MET A 194 10.51 -10.46 -13.54
C MET A 194 11.20 -11.35 -12.51
N GLU A 195 11.88 -10.73 -11.55
CA GLU A 195 12.63 -11.41 -10.50
C GLU A 195 12.26 -10.84 -9.14
N THR A 196 12.16 -11.70 -8.12
CA THR A 196 11.81 -11.30 -6.75
C THR A 196 12.92 -11.69 -5.79
N PHE A 197 13.41 -10.70 -5.05
CA PHE A 197 14.46 -10.79 -4.05
C PHE A 197 13.92 -10.28 -2.71
N ASP A 198 13.46 -11.19 -1.86
CA ASP A 198 12.81 -10.89 -0.57
C ASP A 198 11.68 -9.86 -0.69
N SER A 199 11.96 -8.61 -0.36
CA SER A 199 11.02 -7.47 -0.38
C SER A 199 11.04 -6.68 -1.69
N LEU A 200 11.97 -6.96 -2.60
CA LEU A 200 12.15 -6.26 -3.87
C LEU A 200 11.70 -7.13 -5.03
N THR A 201 10.76 -6.64 -5.84
CA THR A 201 10.42 -7.24 -7.15
C THR A 201 10.92 -6.33 -8.26
N VAL A 202 11.65 -6.88 -9.23
CA VAL A 202 12.25 -6.15 -10.33
C VAL A 202 11.70 -6.68 -11.65
N PHE A 203 11.03 -5.82 -12.40
CA PHE A 203 10.71 -6.07 -13.81
C PHE A 203 11.75 -5.39 -14.69
N THR A 204 12.43 -6.15 -15.55
CA THR A 204 13.45 -5.64 -16.46
C THR A 204 12.90 -5.65 -17.88
N ALA A 205 12.99 -4.51 -18.57
CA ALA A 205 12.63 -4.36 -19.98
C ALA A 205 13.86 -3.90 -20.79
N LYS A 206 14.30 -4.71 -21.76
CA LYS A 206 15.42 -4.40 -22.65
C LYS A 206 14.89 -3.98 -24.02
N VAL A 207 14.49 -2.73 -24.15
CA VAL A 207 13.90 -2.23 -25.40
C VAL A 207 14.97 -1.60 -26.29
N SER A 208 15.19 -2.18 -27.47
CA SER A 208 15.94 -1.58 -28.57
C SER A 208 14.97 -1.13 -29.66
N ILE A 209 14.55 0.14 -29.63
CA ILE A 209 13.76 0.71 -30.74
C ILE A 209 14.73 1.11 -31.85
N SER A 210 14.71 0.37 -32.96
CA SER A 210 15.31 0.81 -34.21
C SER A 210 14.63 2.12 -34.61
N ALA A 211 15.40 3.13 -35.02
CA ALA A 211 14.96 4.52 -35.24
C ALA A 211 13.83 4.65 -36.29
N GLY A 212 12.62 4.25 -35.91
CA GLY A 212 11.36 4.61 -36.53
C GLY A 212 10.98 5.99 -36.03
N ARG A 213 10.55 6.84 -36.95
CA ARG A 213 10.15 8.23 -36.72
C ARG A 213 9.29 8.33 -35.45
N LEU A 214 9.79 9.01 -34.40
CA LEU A 214 8.94 9.34 -33.25
C LEU A 214 7.67 10.03 -33.77
N PRO A 215 6.49 9.71 -33.21
CA PRO A 215 5.28 10.44 -33.57
C PRO A 215 5.51 11.93 -33.35
N SER A 216 5.18 12.73 -34.36
CA SER A 216 5.35 14.20 -34.37
C SER A 216 4.49 14.93 -33.33
N SER A 217 3.80 14.19 -32.45
CA SER A 217 2.97 14.65 -31.35
C SER A 217 3.70 14.68 -30.00
N LEU A 218 5.03 14.49 -29.95
CA LEU A 218 5.79 14.87 -28.76
C LEU A 218 5.45 16.33 -28.41
N PRO A 219 5.10 16.64 -27.15
CA PRO A 219 4.75 17.99 -26.77
C PRO A 219 5.94 18.92 -27.04
N THR A 220 5.83 19.74 -28.09
CA THR A 220 6.73 20.84 -28.42
C THR A 220 6.44 22.07 -27.54
N SER A 221 5.86 21.86 -26.36
CA SER A 221 5.60 22.93 -25.40
C SER A 221 6.94 23.50 -24.89
N PRO A 222 7.08 24.83 -24.76
CA PRO A 222 8.25 25.47 -24.16
C PRO A 222 8.52 25.02 -22.71
N SER A 223 7.56 24.30 -22.09
CA SER A 223 7.63 23.73 -20.75
C SER A 223 8.10 22.28 -20.69
N ALA A 224 8.58 21.68 -21.80
CA ALA A 224 9.19 20.35 -21.78
C ALA A 224 10.39 20.34 -20.82
N LEU A 225 10.13 19.93 -19.56
CA LEU A 225 11.15 19.73 -18.55
C LEU A 225 12.26 18.88 -19.18
N PRO A 226 13.54 19.24 -18.99
CA PRO A 226 14.63 18.46 -19.57
C PRO A 226 14.44 16.99 -19.20
N LEU A 227 14.60 16.09 -20.17
CA LEU A 227 14.57 14.63 -19.99
C LEU A 227 15.76 14.10 -19.15
N THR A 228 16.27 14.92 -18.23
CA THR A 228 17.48 14.75 -17.42
C THR A 228 17.25 13.89 -16.18
N TRP A 229 16.00 13.57 -15.84
CA TRP A 229 15.70 12.68 -14.73
C TRP A 229 16.20 11.26 -15.03
N THR A 230 16.70 10.54 -14.04
CA THR A 230 17.18 9.15 -14.12
C THR A 230 16.31 8.20 -13.31
N THR A 231 15.57 8.73 -12.33
CA THR A 231 14.79 7.93 -11.39
C THR A 231 13.39 8.52 -11.18
N VAL A 232 12.39 7.66 -11.17
CA VAL A 232 11.02 7.96 -10.70
C VAL A 232 10.77 7.14 -9.44
N LEU A 233 10.52 7.82 -8.33
CA LEU A 233 10.20 7.20 -7.05
C LEU A 233 8.72 7.41 -6.74
N MET A 234 7.96 6.32 -6.72
CA MET A 234 6.56 6.28 -6.32
C MET A 234 6.50 5.80 -4.88
N VAL A 235 5.95 6.61 -3.98
CA VAL A 235 5.75 6.24 -2.58
C VAL A 235 4.26 6.21 -2.27
N GLY A 236 3.78 5.20 -1.57
CA GLY A 236 2.44 5.22 -0.99
C GLY A 236 2.44 4.54 0.37
N LEU A 237 1.60 5.07 1.26
CA LEU A 237 1.51 4.64 2.65
C LEU A 237 0.03 4.60 3.02
N GLN A 238 -0.58 3.42 3.04
CA GLN A 238 -1.90 3.28 3.63
C GLN A 238 -1.77 3.39 5.15
N CYS A 239 -2.62 4.24 5.74
CA CYS A 239 -2.80 4.32 7.18
C CYS A 239 -4.24 3.88 7.48
N ASP A 240 -4.41 2.58 7.66
CA ASP A 240 -5.65 2.00 8.20
C ASP A 240 -5.34 1.60 9.66
N ASP A 241 -6.33 1.63 10.55
CA ASP A 241 -6.23 1.27 11.98
C ASP A 241 -5.73 -0.17 12.24
N ARG A 242 -5.42 -0.93 11.18
CA ARG A 242 -4.81 -2.26 11.21
C ARG A 242 -3.50 -2.42 10.46
N VAL A 243 -3.08 -1.43 9.68
CA VAL A 243 -1.87 -1.53 8.85
C VAL A 243 -1.02 -0.30 9.12
N LEU A 244 -0.09 -0.44 10.07
CA LEU A 244 1.04 0.48 10.18
C LEU A 244 2.35 -0.27 9.88
N LEU A 245 2.74 -0.13 8.61
CA LEU A 245 4.08 0.05 8.07
C LEU A 245 5.29 -0.57 8.79
N GLY A 246 5.71 -1.72 8.25
CA GLY A 246 7.11 -2.14 8.26
C GLY A 246 7.84 -1.65 7.01
N ALA A 247 8.02 -0.34 6.83
CA ALA A 247 8.83 0.17 5.70
C ALA A 247 9.41 1.57 5.95
N LEU A 248 9.93 1.87 7.15
CA LEU A 248 10.87 2.98 7.35
C LEU A 248 11.90 2.53 8.39
N SER A 249 12.88 1.73 7.96
CA SER A 249 14.04 1.36 8.77
C SER A 249 14.86 2.61 9.09
N GLY A 250 14.55 3.17 10.27
CA GLY A 250 15.13 4.38 10.82
C GLY A 250 14.54 4.69 12.21
N GLY A 251 14.52 3.69 13.10
CA GLY A 251 14.55 3.92 14.55
C GLY A 251 13.25 4.15 15.33
N ILE A 252 12.04 3.94 14.79
CA ILE A 252 10.82 3.78 15.62
C ILE A 252 9.96 2.66 15.01
N GLN A 253 9.79 1.57 15.75
CA GLN A 253 8.91 0.47 15.38
C GLN A 253 7.50 0.81 15.91
N LEU A 254 6.62 1.28 15.03
CA LEU A 254 5.21 1.48 15.36
C LEU A 254 4.50 0.13 15.21
N ARG A 255 3.86 -0.37 16.26
CA ARG A 255 2.98 -1.56 16.19
C ARG A 255 1.67 -1.23 16.90
N GLN A 256 0.60 -1.08 16.13
CA GLN A 256 -0.76 -0.95 16.66
C GLN A 256 -1.23 -2.34 17.13
N ARG A 257 -1.68 -2.43 18.40
CA ARG A 257 -2.11 -3.69 19.00
C ARG A 257 -3.50 -4.05 18.46
N ARG A 258 -3.68 -5.31 18.01
CA ARG A 258 -4.99 -5.91 17.77
C ARG A 258 -5.84 -5.73 19.04
N ARG A 259 -7.01 -5.09 18.94
CA ARG A 259 -8.11 -5.43 19.86
C ARG A 259 -8.71 -6.76 19.36
N SER A 260 -8.10 -7.87 19.75
CA SER A 260 -8.81 -9.16 19.78
C SER A 260 -9.12 -9.47 21.24
N GLN A 261 -10.40 -9.66 21.53
CA GLN A 261 -10.86 -10.44 22.67
C GLN A 261 -10.20 -11.82 22.60
N ASP A 262 -9.10 -12.02 23.32
CA ASP A 262 -8.72 -13.35 23.81
C ASP A 262 -8.01 -13.15 25.15
N GLN A 263 -8.77 -13.32 26.23
CA GLN A 263 -8.21 -13.49 27.56
C GLN A 263 -7.57 -14.89 27.61
N ARG A 264 -6.30 -14.99 27.23
CA ARG A 264 -5.45 -16.09 27.67
C ARG A 264 -4.24 -15.54 28.40
N PRO A 265 -3.84 -16.12 29.54
CA PRO A 265 -2.70 -15.63 30.30
C PRO A 265 -1.41 -15.92 29.50
N ASP A 266 -0.64 -14.86 29.25
CA ASP A 266 0.68 -14.95 28.64
C ASP A 266 1.60 -15.89 29.45
N ARG A 267 2.19 -16.88 28.77
CA ARG A 267 3.38 -17.57 29.28
C ARG A 267 4.57 -16.61 29.18
N PRO A 268 5.44 -16.51 30.19
CA PRO A 268 6.56 -15.59 30.14
C PRO A 268 7.66 -16.15 29.24
N THR A 269 7.77 -15.64 28.02
CA THR A 269 8.99 -15.76 27.22
C THR A 269 9.98 -14.67 27.62
N GLY A 270 11.26 -15.04 27.60
CA GLY A 270 12.35 -14.36 28.29
C GLY A 270 12.56 -12.88 27.96
N ARG A 271 13.13 -12.20 28.96
CA ARG A 271 13.73 -10.86 29.02
C ARG A 271 14.08 -10.24 27.64
N GLY A 272 13.12 -9.58 27.03
CA GLY A 272 13.33 -8.58 25.99
C GLY A 272 13.06 -7.18 26.57
N ASP A 273 13.86 -6.19 26.20
CA ASP A 273 13.63 -4.78 26.55
C ASP A 273 12.16 -4.44 26.37
N THR A 274 11.50 -4.03 27.46
CA THR A 274 10.21 -3.35 27.41
C THR A 274 10.41 -2.04 26.67
N LYS A 275 10.38 -2.08 25.33
CA LYS A 275 10.33 -0.89 24.50
C LYS A 275 9.06 -0.14 24.92
N ASN A 276 9.22 1.02 25.54
CA ASN A 276 8.10 1.90 25.87
C ASN A 276 7.38 2.27 24.56
N VAL A 277 6.25 1.65 24.30
CA VAL A 277 5.37 1.97 23.18
C VAL A 277 4.40 3.05 23.67
N THR A 278 4.43 4.21 23.03
CA THR A 278 3.49 5.29 23.30
C THR A 278 2.40 5.26 22.25
N GLU A 279 1.14 5.20 22.69
CA GLU A 279 0.00 5.37 21.78
C GLU A 279 -0.08 6.82 21.31
N MET A 280 -0.31 7.00 20.01
CA MET A 280 -0.43 8.31 19.36
C MET A 280 -1.75 8.35 18.59
N VAL A 281 -2.28 9.56 18.42
CA VAL A 281 -3.40 9.81 17.52
C VAL A 281 -2.95 9.50 16.08
N THR A 282 -3.83 8.89 15.28
CA THR A 282 -3.52 8.39 13.93
C THR A 282 -2.93 9.49 13.03
N GLU A 283 -3.52 10.68 13.06
CA GLU A 283 -3.05 11.86 12.32
C GLU A 283 -1.63 12.28 12.71
N ASP A 284 -1.29 12.25 14.00
CA ASP A 284 0.04 12.61 14.48
C ASP A 284 1.08 11.55 14.12
N ALA A 285 0.71 10.27 14.21
CA ALA A 285 1.57 9.17 13.80
C ALA A 285 1.87 9.25 12.29
N TYR A 286 0.84 9.52 11.47
CA TYR A 286 0.98 9.66 10.03
C TYR A 286 1.77 10.91 9.65
N ARG A 287 1.52 12.04 10.30
CA ARG A 287 2.31 13.27 10.15
C ARG A 287 3.78 13.03 10.47
N LEU A 288 4.08 12.28 11.54
CA LEU A 288 5.45 11.90 11.89
C LEU A 288 6.09 11.02 10.80
N ALA A 289 5.35 10.03 10.29
CA ALA A 289 5.82 9.14 9.23
C ALA A 289 6.15 9.91 7.94
N LEU A 290 5.22 10.76 7.46
CA LEU A 290 5.43 11.60 6.28
C LEU A 290 6.61 12.55 6.44
N ARG A 291 6.76 13.19 7.62
CA ARG A 291 7.92 14.05 7.90
C ARG A 291 9.24 13.28 7.87
N ARG A 292 9.27 12.04 8.34
CA ARG A 292 10.47 11.18 8.27
C ARG A 292 10.79 10.78 6.84
N MET A 293 9.78 10.39 6.07
CA MET A 293 9.91 10.09 4.65
C MET A 293 10.47 11.31 3.89
N LEU A 294 9.90 12.50 4.06
CA LEU A 294 10.36 13.70 3.38
C LEU A 294 11.79 14.08 3.77
N LYS A 295 12.16 13.98 5.05
CA LYS A 295 13.56 14.17 5.49
C LYS A 295 14.52 13.18 4.82
N TRP A 296 14.09 11.94 4.61
CA TRP A 296 14.87 10.96 3.90
C TRP A 296 14.99 11.32 2.41
N VAL A 297 13.90 11.75 1.77
CA VAL A 297 13.89 12.19 0.37
C VAL A 297 14.84 13.38 0.19
N GLU A 298 14.70 14.42 1.02
CA GLU A 298 15.56 15.61 1.00
C GLU A 298 17.06 15.28 1.11
N LYS A 299 17.40 14.29 1.94
CA LYS A 299 18.78 13.89 2.18
C LYS A 299 19.37 13.00 1.08
N ASN A 300 18.54 12.16 0.44
CA ASN A 300 19.03 11.07 -0.42
C ASN A 300 18.69 11.23 -1.90
N MET A 301 17.77 12.14 -2.24
CA MET A 301 17.31 12.33 -3.62
C MET A 301 17.74 13.69 -4.16
N ASP A 302 18.31 13.69 -5.36
CA ASP A 302 18.60 14.91 -6.10
C ASP A 302 17.39 15.29 -6.97
N PRO A 303 16.73 16.44 -6.73
CA PRO A 303 15.53 16.85 -7.47
C PRO A 303 15.79 17.15 -8.95
N ARG A 304 17.05 17.29 -9.39
CA ARG A 304 17.39 17.47 -10.81
C ARG A 304 17.38 16.15 -11.59
N SER A 305 17.61 15.04 -10.89
CA SER A 305 17.69 13.70 -11.47
C SER A 305 16.57 12.77 -11.00
N THR A 306 15.83 13.11 -9.96
CA THR A 306 14.77 12.25 -9.41
C THR A 306 13.44 12.98 -9.37
N ARG A 307 12.39 12.33 -9.90
CA ARG A 307 11.00 12.76 -9.71
C ARG A 307 10.35 11.90 -8.64
N VAL A 308 9.80 12.54 -7.61
CA VAL A 308 9.15 11.85 -6.49
C VAL A 308 7.65 12.08 -6.56
N PHE A 309 6.90 10.99 -6.51
CA PHE A 309 5.45 10.99 -6.45
C PHE A 309 4.99 10.33 -5.16
N PHE A 310 3.90 10.85 -4.60
CA PHE A 310 3.22 10.23 -3.48
C PHE A 310 1.80 9.86 -3.90
N THR A 311 1.44 8.57 -3.86
CA THR A 311 0.07 8.11 -4.08
C THR A 311 -0.73 8.32 -2.79
N SER A 312 -1.85 9.04 -2.88
CA SER A 312 -2.75 9.24 -1.74
C SER A 312 -3.46 7.94 -1.32
N MET A 313 -4.26 8.02 -0.25
CA MET A 313 -4.94 6.86 0.33
C MET A 313 -5.83 6.12 -0.69
N SER A 314 -5.72 4.80 -0.74
CA SER A 314 -6.72 3.96 -1.40
C SER A 314 -7.88 3.72 -0.44
N PRO A 315 -9.14 3.89 -0.87
CA PRO A 315 -10.28 3.59 -0.03
C PRO A 315 -10.48 2.09 0.14
N SER A 316 -11.22 1.71 1.18
CA SER A 316 -11.71 0.37 1.41
C SER A 316 -13.24 0.39 1.51
N HIS A 317 -13.90 -0.61 0.95
CA HIS A 317 -15.35 -0.76 0.98
C HIS A 317 -15.77 -1.90 1.91
N HIS A 318 -15.05 -2.02 3.04
CA HIS A 318 -15.17 -3.12 3.99
C HIS A 318 -15.95 -2.69 5.23
N ARG A 319 -16.90 -3.52 5.67
CA ARG A 319 -17.59 -3.34 6.96
C ARG A 319 -16.70 -3.82 8.12
N TRP A 320 -16.44 -2.99 9.13
CA TRP A 320 -15.78 -3.44 10.36
C TRP A 320 -16.56 -3.04 11.62
N ASP A 321 -16.47 -3.86 12.67
CA ASP A 321 -16.98 -3.51 14.00
C ASP A 321 -16.25 -2.28 14.55
N GLY A 322 -16.89 -1.12 14.40
CA GLY A 322 -16.36 0.19 14.82
C GLY A 322 -15.82 1.08 13.71
N CYS A 323 -15.80 0.63 12.44
CA CYS A 323 -15.56 1.48 11.27
C CYS A 323 -16.69 1.28 10.25
N PHE A 324 -17.46 2.33 9.97
CA PHE A 324 -18.83 2.26 9.44
C PHE A 324 -18.95 2.20 7.92
N CYS A 325 -17.89 1.80 7.19
CA CYS A 325 -17.87 1.73 5.73
C CYS A 325 -18.65 0.49 5.24
N SER A 326 -19.95 0.57 5.40
CA SER A 326 -20.92 -0.42 4.94
C SER A 326 -21.57 0.06 3.66
N SER A 327 -22.16 -0.86 2.90
CA SER A 327 -22.90 -0.46 1.70
C SER A 327 -24.02 0.52 1.95
N LYS A 328 -24.46 0.67 3.21
CA LYS A 328 -25.36 1.74 3.66
C LYS A 328 -24.90 3.14 3.24
N GLU A 329 -23.61 3.43 3.28
CA GLU A 329 -23.10 4.78 3.01
C GLU A 329 -23.34 5.22 1.58
N TRP A 330 -23.42 4.26 0.64
CA TRP A 330 -23.75 4.49 -0.76
C TRP A 330 -25.15 4.00 -1.14
N GLY A 331 -26.05 3.86 -0.15
CA GLY A 331 -27.47 3.51 -0.37
C GLY A 331 -27.75 2.02 -0.62
N GLY A 332 -26.77 1.14 -0.43
CA GLY A 332 -26.91 -0.31 -0.52
C GLY A 332 -27.38 -0.98 0.78
N ASP A 333 -27.20 -2.30 0.85
CA ASP A 333 -27.61 -3.14 1.99
C ASP A 333 -26.94 -2.65 3.30
N PRO A 334 -27.68 -2.38 4.39
CA PRO A 334 -27.08 -1.96 5.66
C PRO A 334 -26.06 -2.94 6.23
N GLU A 335 -26.19 -4.22 5.90
CA GLU A 335 -25.29 -5.28 6.36
C GLU A 335 -24.23 -5.68 5.33
N GLY A 336 -24.29 -5.12 4.12
CA GLY A 336 -23.39 -5.43 3.02
C GLY A 336 -22.05 -4.71 3.07
N ASN A 337 -21.21 -5.06 2.10
CA ASN A 337 -19.89 -4.52 1.81
C ASN A 337 -19.72 -4.50 0.28
N CYS A 338 -18.48 -4.43 -0.23
CA CYS A 338 -18.23 -4.46 -1.68
C CYS A 338 -18.70 -5.73 -2.42
N TYR A 339 -19.09 -6.80 -1.72
CA TYR A 339 -19.50 -8.04 -2.37
C TYR A 339 -20.80 -7.87 -3.15
N ASN A 340 -20.85 -8.37 -4.39
CA ASN A 340 -21.94 -8.20 -5.37
C ASN A 340 -22.17 -6.76 -5.87
N GLU A 341 -21.29 -5.81 -5.53
CA GLU A 341 -21.31 -4.49 -6.16
C GLU A 341 -20.65 -4.57 -7.54
N THR A 342 -21.37 -4.15 -8.59
CA THR A 342 -20.94 -4.29 -9.99
C THR A 342 -20.90 -2.97 -10.76
N THR A 343 -21.43 -1.90 -10.17
CA THR A 343 -21.37 -0.54 -10.71
C THR A 343 -20.73 0.42 -9.71
N PRO A 344 -20.09 1.51 -10.18
CA PRO A 344 -19.60 2.58 -9.31
C PRO A 344 -20.74 3.26 -8.53
N ILE A 345 -20.34 4.09 -7.56
CA ILE A 345 -21.23 5.03 -6.88
C ILE A 345 -21.46 6.22 -7.83
N GLU A 346 -22.73 6.53 -8.08
CA GLU A 346 -23.14 7.62 -8.98
C GLU A 346 -23.26 8.98 -8.27
N ASP A 347 -23.39 8.99 -6.95
CA ASP A 347 -23.45 10.22 -6.16
C ASP A 347 -22.10 10.94 -6.15
N ALA A 348 -22.00 12.00 -6.95
CA ALA A 348 -20.81 12.84 -7.07
C ALA A 348 -20.43 13.59 -5.76
N THR A 349 -21.30 13.58 -4.75
CA THR A 349 -21.02 14.16 -3.43
C THR A 349 -20.56 13.13 -2.40
N TYR A 350 -20.50 11.86 -2.80
CA TYR A 350 -20.11 10.77 -1.91
C TYR A 350 -18.70 10.95 -1.36
N TRP A 351 -18.58 10.81 -0.05
CA TRP A 351 -17.29 10.67 0.64
C TRP A 351 -17.43 9.62 1.74
N GLY A 352 -16.68 8.52 1.63
CA GLY A 352 -16.77 7.39 2.54
C GLY A 352 -16.11 7.64 3.89
N THR A 353 -16.61 7.01 4.96
CA THR A 353 -15.96 7.14 6.28
C THR A 353 -14.61 6.42 6.37
N SER A 354 -14.32 5.50 5.43
CA SER A 354 -13.04 4.76 5.34
C SER A 354 -11.87 5.68 5.03
N THR A 355 -12.19 6.81 4.42
CA THR A 355 -11.21 7.74 3.90
C THR A 355 -11.23 8.98 4.75
N SER A 356 -10.25 9.10 5.64
CA SER A 356 -10.24 10.23 6.53
C SER A 356 -9.84 11.54 5.82
N LYS A 357 -10.74 12.53 5.82
CA LYS A 357 -10.42 13.90 5.38
C LYS A 357 -9.31 14.53 6.20
N SER A 358 -9.23 14.25 7.51
CA SER A 358 -8.14 14.75 8.36
C SER A 358 -6.79 14.18 7.95
N MET A 359 -6.75 12.91 7.53
CA MET A 359 -5.53 12.28 7.02
C MET A 359 -5.10 12.88 5.68
N MET A 360 -6.04 13.16 4.78
CA MET A 360 -5.76 13.88 3.54
C MET A 360 -5.26 15.32 3.80
N GLN A 361 -5.82 16.01 4.79
CA GLN A 361 -5.33 17.32 5.24
C GLN A 361 -3.89 17.23 5.76
N VAL A 362 -3.55 16.19 6.54
CA VAL A 362 -2.17 15.96 7.01
C VAL A 362 -1.18 15.82 5.85
N ILE A 363 -1.55 15.16 4.75
CA ILE A 363 -0.70 15.07 3.55
C ILE A 363 -0.43 16.48 3.01
N GLY A 364 -1.49 17.29 2.82
CA GLY A 364 -1.39 18.66 2.34
C GLY A 364 -0.52 19.54 3.24
N ASP A 365 -0.82 19.57 4.54
CA ASP A 365 -0.07 20.34 5.53
C ASP A 365 1.42 20.00 5.52
N VAL A 366 1.76 18.71 5.43
CA VAL A 366 3.15 18.24 5.47
C VAL A 366 3.88 18.54 4.16
N PHE A 367 3.19 18.43 3.02
CA PHE A 367 3.78 18.66 1.71
C PHE A 367 3.93 20.16 1.40
N ASP A 368 2.96 20.99 1.79
CA ASP A 368 3.03 22.44 1.64
C ASP A 368 4.07 23.09 2.57
N ALA A 369 4.32 22.46 3.73
CA ALA A 369 5.32 22.94 4.67
C ALA A 369 6.76 22.53 4.31
N THR A 370 6.97 21.66 3.33
CA THR A 370 8.31 21.24 2.90
C THR A 370 8.76 21.96 1.62
N GLY A 371 10.07 22.15 1.46
CA GLY A 371 10.67 22.60 0.20
C GLY A 371 10.98 21.46 -0.78
N VAL A 372 10.69 20.21 -0.42
CA VAL A 372 10.98 19.04 -1.25
C VAL A 372 9.98 18.97 -2.41
N PRO A 373 10.44 18.91 -3.68
CA PRO A 373 9.55 18.80 -4.83
C PRO A 373 8.98 17.37 -4.92
N ILE A 374 7.79 17.19 -4.34
CA ILE A 374 7.01 15.95 -4.37
C ILE A 374 5.67 16.19 -5.06
N THR A 375 5.28 15.29 -5.95
CA THR A 375 3.98 15.38 -6.66
C THR A 375 2.97 14.44 -6.00
N LEU A 376 1.84 14.98 -5.55
CA LEU A 376 0.74 14.16 -5.04
C LEU A 376 -0.06 13.58 -6.22
N LEU A 377 -0.20 12.26 -6.27
CA LEU A 377 -1.23 11.59 -7.07
C LEU A 377 -2.45 11.40 -6.18
N ASN A 378 -3.40 12.33 -6.29
CA ASN A 378 -4.62 12.32 -5.49
C ASN A 378 -5.64 11.34 -6.10
N ILE A 379 -5.48 10.06 -5.80
CA ILE A 379 -6.34 8.97 -6.29
C ILE A 379 -7.55 8.71 -5.39
N THR A 380 -7.64 9.39 -4.25
CA THR A 380 -8.52 9.00 -3.15
C THR A 380 -9.99 9.08 -3.56
N GLN A 381 -10.47 10.29 -3.89
CA GLN A 381 -11.89 10.52 -4.22
C GLN A 381 -12.35 9.71 -5.43
N LEU A 382 -11.56 9.70 -6.52
CA LEU A 382 -11.94 8.94 -7.71
C LEU A 382 -12.01 7.44 -7.43
N SER A 383 -11.21 6.93 -6.49
CA SER A 383 -11.23 5.53 -6.11
C SER A 383 -12.40 5.19 -5.19
N GLU A 384 -12.94 6.17 -4.44
CA GLU A 384 -14.10 5.93 -3.55
C GLU A 384 -15.35 5.57 -4.34
N TYR A 385 -15.51 6.10 -5.54
CA TYR A 385 -16.65 5.72 -6.37
C TYR A 385 -16.60 4.25 -6.80
N ARG A 386 -15.44 3.58 -6.73
CA ARG A 386 -15.20 2.30 -7.38
C ARG A 386 -15.45 1.08 -6.50
N LYS A 387 -16.55 1.08 -5.75
CA LYS A 387 -17.00 -0.08 -4.94
C LYS A 387 -17.07 -1.39 -5.74
N ASP A 388 -17.26 -1.31 -7.04
CA ASP A 388 -17.31 -2.41 -8.00
C ASP A 388 -15.95 -3.07 -8.29
N ALA A 389 -14.84 -2.34 -8.20
CA ALA A 389 -13.56 -2.77 -8.75
C ALA A 389 -12.73 -3.67 -7.81
N HIS A 390 -13.22 -3.93 -6.60
CA HIS A 390 -12.54 -4.77 -5.62
C HIS A 390 -12.46 -6.25 -6.04
N THR A 391 -11.49 -6.98 -5.49
CA THR A 391 -11.34 -8.42 -5.75
C THR A 391 -12.48 -9.25 -5.16
N GLN A 392 -13.14 -8.74 -4.10
CA GLN A 392 -14.22 -9.42 -3.41
C GLN A 392 -13.79 -10.84 -3.00
N ILE A 393 -14.56 -11.86 -3.37
CA ILE A 393 -14.22 -13.26 -3.13
C ILE A 393 -13.38 -13.88 -4.26
N TYR A 394 -13.26 -13.18 -5.39
CA TYR A 394 -12.70 -13.68 -6.64
C TYR A 394 -11.19 -13.51 -6.66
N LYS A 395 -10.52 -14.27 -5.80
CA LYS A 395 -9.07 -14.23 -5.65
C LYS A 395 -8.54 -15.57 -5.15
N LYS A 396 -7.23 -15.75 -5.28
CA LYS A 396 -6.56 -16.91 -4.69
C LYS A 396 -6.72 -16.92 -3.18
N GLN A 397 -7.45 -17.92 -2.69
CA GLN A 397 -7.54 -18.22 -1.28
C GLN A 397 -6.40 -19.17 -0.87
N TRP A 398 -5.52 -18.70 0.02
CA TRP A 398 -4.35 -19.46 0.49
C TRP A 398 -4.69 -20.49 1.57
N SER A 399 -5.80 -20.30 2.28
CA SER A 399 -6.27 -21.19 3.33
C SER A 399 -7.69 -21.67 3.01
N PRO A 400 -7.99 -22.98 3.11
CA PRO A 400 -9.33 -23.48 2.85
C PRO A 400 -10.40 -22.70 3.65
N LEU A 401 -11.50 -22.35 2.98
CA LEU A 401 -12.62 -21.65 3.61
C LEU A 401 -13.40 -22.60 4.52
N THR A 402 -13.87 -22.08 5.66
CA THR A 402 -14.76 -22.85 6.54
C THR A 402 -16.17 -22.96 5.92
N PRO A 403 -16.98 -23.95 6.32
CA PRO A 403 -18.38 -24.04 5.88
C PRO A 403 -19.20 -22.77 6.18
N GLU A 404 -18.91 -22.12 7.31
CA GLU A 404 -19.54 -20.84 7.70
C GLU A 404 -19.18 -19.71 6.73
N GLN A 405 -17.90 -19.63 6.32
CA GLN A 405 -17.45 -18.67 5.31
C GLN A 405 -18.10 -18.96 3.96
N LEU A 406 -18.11 -20.21 3.51
CA LEU A 406 -18.76 -20.61 2.26
C LEU A 406 -20.27 -20.28 2.25
N GLY A 407 -20.94 -20.40 3.41
CA GLY A 407 -22.33 -19.99 3.58
C GLY A 407 -22.54 -18.48 3.63
N ASN A 408 -21.49 -17.69 3.84
CA ASN A 408 -21.54 -16.23 3.88
C ASN A 408 -20.35 -15.59 3.13
N PRO A 409 -20.39 -15.52 1.79
CA PRO A 409 -19.32 -14.93 0.98
C PRO A 409 -18.87 -13.53 1.40
N ARG A 410 -19.80 -12.72 1.93
CA ARG A 410 -19.51 -11.37 2.43
C ARG A 410 -18.48 -11.38 3.55
N SER A 411 -18.39 -12.44 4.36
CA SER A 411 -17.50 -12.49 5.52
C SER A 411 -16.02 -12.60 5.17
N TYR A 412 -15.70 -13.00 3.94
CA TYR A 412 -14.31 -13.17 3.48
C TYR A 412 -14.02 -12.39 2.18
N ALA A 413 -14.95 -11.55 1.74
CA ALA A 413 -14.75 -10.65 0.61
C ALA A 413 -13.64 -9.63 0.92
N ASP A 414 -12.70 -9.49 -0.01
CA ASP A 414 -11.63 -8.51 0.04
C ASP A 414 -12.09 -7.21 -0.60
N CYS A 415 -12.40 -6.24 0.25
CA CYS A 415 -12.82 -4.90 -0.13
C CYS A 415 -11.68 -3.88 0.06
N ILE A 416 -10.43 -4.33 -0.09
CA ILE A 416 -9.23 -3.50 0.01
C ILE A 416 -8.45 -3.57 -1.31
N HIS A 417 -8.20 -4.78 -1.80
CA HIS A 417 -7.45 -4.98 -3.04
C HIS A 417 -8.35 -4.86 -4.27
N TRP A 418 -7.73 -4.58 -5.41
CA TRP A 418 -8.40 -4.24 -6.67
C TRP A 418 -8.14 -5.32 -7.72
N CYS A 419 -9.15 -5.65 -8.52
CA CYS A 419 -8.97 -6.52 -9.69
C CYS A 419 -8.04 -5.85 -10.73
N LEU A 420 -7.29 -6.66 -11.47
CA LEU A 420 -6.52 -6.22 -12.63
C LEU A 420 -6.96 -7.00 -13.88
N PRO A 421 -7.22 -6.35 -15.03
CA PRO A 421 -7.26 -4.90 -15.26
C PRO A 421 -8.38 -4.20 -14.46
N GLY A 422 -8.25 -2.89 -14.23
CA GLY A 422 -9.23 -2.13 -13.45
C GLY A 422 -8.74 -0.78 -12.93
N LEU A 423 -9.15 -0.43 -11.71
CA LEU A 423 -8.91 0.89 -11.11
C LEU A 423 -7.43 1.31 -11.09
N GLN A 424 -6.52 0.38 -10.80
CA GLN A 424 -5.10 0.71 -10.68
C GLN A 424 -4.45 1.09 -12.02
N ASP A 425 -5.07 0.72 -13.14
CA ASP A 425 -4.65 1.18 -14.48
C ASP A 425 -4.88 2.69 -14.61
N THR A 426 -5.99 3.19 -14.09
CA THR A 426 -6.28 4.63 -14.04
C THR A 426 -5.27 5.37 -13.16
N TRP A 427 -4.81 4.79 -12.05
CA TRP A 427 -3.76 5.40 -11.23
C TRP A 427 -2.45 5.56 -12.02
N ASN A 428 -2.15 4.58 -12.88
CA ASN A 428 -0.97 4.61 -13.75
C ASN A 428 -1.13 5.58 -14.94
N GLU A 429 -2.34 5.81 -15.42
CA GLU A 429 -2.63 6.88 -16.39
C GLU A 429 -2.47 8.27 -15.79
N LEU A 430 -2.92 8.48 -14.56
CA LEU A 430 -2.71 9.73 -13.84
C LEU A 430 -1.21 9.98 -13.60
N LEU A 431 -0.46 8.92 -13.25
CA LEU A 431 1.00 8.97 -13.19
C LEU A 431 1.59 9.35 -14.55
N TYR A 432 1.19 8.67 -15.62
CA TYR A 432 1.67 8.93 -16.99
C TYR A 432 1.40 10.38 -17.41
N ALA A 433 0.19 10.90 -17.16
CA ALA A 433 -0.19 12.28 -17.40
C ALA A 433 0.70 13.24 -16.61
N LYS A 434 0.84 13.07 -15.29
CA LYS A 434 1.70 13.95 -14.47
C LYS A 434 3.21 13.80 -14.74
N LEU A 435 3.62 12.66 -15.28
CA LEU A 435 5.02 12.40 -15.61
C LEU A 435 5.41 13.09 -16.93
N PHE A 436 4.54 13.15 -17.93
CA PHE A 436 4.91 13.64 -19.27
C PHE A 436 4.17 14.90 -19.71
N PHE A 437 3.03 15.21 -19.09
CA PHE A 437 2.17 16.35 -19.38
C PHE A 437 1.82 17.10 -18.08
N PRO A 438 2.84 17.56 -17.31
CA PRO A 438 2.67 18.08 -15.95
C PRO A 438 1.88 19.38 -15.85
#